data_AF-A0AAN7FTM6-F1
#
_entry.id   AF-A0AAN7FTM6-F1
#
_cell.length_a   1.000
_cell.length_b   1.000
_cell.length_c   1.000
_cell.angle_alpha   90.00
_cell.angle_beta   90.00
_cell.angle_gamma   90.00
#
_symmetry.space_group_name_H-M   'P 1'
#
loop_
_entity.id
_entity.type
_entity.pdbx_description
1 polymer ?
#
loop_
_entity_poly.entity_id
_entity_poly.type
_entity_poly.pdbx_seq_one_letter_code
_entity_poly.pdbx_strand_id
1 'polypeptide(L)'
;METASCSILKSLCFSNKNNNNIINSRRYCCLYAPRRNPYLVLPFSSTFPRTTRRDFFSSPGKCLHFNHSIAFCSLSSSENPNPSQELAVLLEVEGVLMDAYRVGNRQAFNVAFRKLGLDCANWSEPVYLDLVRKCSGDEERMLNLYFNRIGWPTSLPTNERGPFIKSVLREKKNALDEFVMSKSSPLRPGVESFIDDAYQEGIPLVIVTAYGKSGDEIARSIIEKLGHERISKVKIVGNEEVKRSFYGQLVTNKGLSSGSDEQIAKEAIKAVSAEKQKIAEDVASVLKLSVEIDTGSSESFI
;
A
#
# COMPACT_ATOMS: atom_id res chain seq x y z
N MET A 1 12.65 -34.61 51.78
CA MET A 1 13.07 -35.48 50.66
C MET A 1 12.55 -34.82 49.38
N GLU A 2 13.19 -33.72 48.97
CA GLU A 2 14.35 -33.65 48.04
C GLU A 2 13.89 -33.93 46.59
N THR A 3 13.50 -32.90 45.82
CA THR A 3 14.30 -31.97 44.98
C THR A 3 15.04 -32.59 43.79
N ALA A 4 14.66 -32.16 42.58
CA ALA A 4 15.51 -31.74 41.44
C ALA A 4 14.53 -31.28 40.33
N SER A 5 14.47 -30.05 39.79
CA SER A 5 15.42 -28.96 39.53
C SER A 5 16.67 -29.38 38.76
N CYS A 6 16.70 -29.12 37.45
CA CYS A 6 17.81 -28.43 36.80
C CYS A 6 17.54 -28.14 35.31
N SER A 7 17.64 -26.86 35.00
CA SER A 7 17.79 -26.24 33.68
C SER A 7 19.28 -26.11 33.35
N ILE A 8 19.75 -26.52 32.17
CA ILE A 8 21.07 -26.07 31.65
C ILE A 8 21.01 -25.81 30.13
N LEU A 9 21.25 -24.54 29.82
CA LEU A 9 21.65 -23.98 28.52
C LEU A 9 22.99 -24.58 28.05
N LYS A 10 23.10 -24.95 26.77
CA LYS A 10 24.39 -24.99 26.07
C LYS A 10 24.28 -24.29 24.72
N SER A 11 24.83 -23.08 24.67
CA SER A 11 25.20 -22.37 23.46
C SER A 11 26.39 -23.08 22.79
N LEU A 12 26.29 -23.37 21.50
CA LEU A 12 27.46 -23.70 20.69
C LEU A 12 28.14 -22.39 20.26
N CYS A 13 29.34 -22.14 20.77
CA CYS A 13 30.28 -21.17 20.23
C CYS A 13 30.95 -21.77 18.99
N PHE A 14 30.86 -21.10 17.84
CA PHE A 14 31.77 -21.34 16.72
C PHE A 14 32.89 -20.31 16.73
N SER A 15 34.12 -20.84 16.72
CA SER A 15 35.39 -20.12 16.73
C SER A 15 35.60 -19.34 15.44
N ASN A 16 35.98 -18.07 15.57
CA ASN A 16 36.39 -17.21 14.47
C ASN A 16 37.88 -17.47 14.14
N LYS A 17 38.19 -17.80 12.88
CA LYS A 17 39.56 -17.75 12.33
C LYS A 17 39.56 -16.74 11.20
N ASN A 18 40.40 -15.73 11.36
CA ASN A 18 40.74 -14.72 10.37
C ASN A 18 41.07 -15.35 9.02
N ASN A 19 40.50 -14.81 7.94
CA ASN A 19 41.24 -14.55 6.72
C ASN A 19 40.62 -13.36 5.98
N ASN A 20 41.48 -12.39 5.70
CA ASN A 20 41.21 -11.21 4.91
C ASN A 20 40.74 -11.62 3.50
N ASN A 21 39.68 -10.98 2.99
CA ASN A 21 39.66 -10.47 1.63
C ASN A 21 38.48 -9.50 1.43
N ILE A 22 38.85 -8.35 0.88
CA ILE A 22 38.03 -7.18 0.59
C ILE A 22 37.13 -7.47 -0.61
N ILE A 23 35.80 -7.42 -0.43
CA ILE A 23 34.85 -7.05 -1.49
C ILE A 23 33.69 -6.28 -0.84
N ASN A 24 33.62 -4.98 -1.12
CA ASN A 24 32.54 -4.10 -0.71
C ASN A 24 31.25 -4.45 -1.46
N SER A 25 30.29 -5.09 -0.79
CA SER A 25 28.88 -5.04 -1.20
C SER A 25 28.06 -4.51 -0.02
N ARG A 26 27.59 -3.26 -0.13
CA ARG A 26 26.70 -2.65 0.85
C ARG A 26 25.30 -3.24 0.67
N ARG A 27 25.01 -4.31 1.41
CA ARG A 27 23.64 -4.75 1.70
C ARG A 27 23.13 -3.97 2.90
N TYR A 28 21.97 -3.33 2.77
CA TYR A 28 21.23 -2.72 3.86
C TYR A 28 20.79 -3.83 4.84
N CYS A 29 21.44 -3.90 6.00
CA CYS A 29 21.00 -4.72 7.13
C CYS A 29 20.36 -3.79 8.17
N CYS A 30 19.03 -3.86 8.30
CA CYS A 30 18.29 -3.21 9.38
C CYS A 30 18.39 -4.10 10.63
N LEU A 31 19.24 -3.73 11.59
CA LEU A 31 19.37 -4.43 12.86
C LEU A 31 18.32 -3.89 13.85
N TYR A 32 17.30 -4.70 14.15
CA TYR A 32 16.42 -4.47 15.30
C TYR A 32 17.12 -4.90 16.59
N ALA A 33 17.37 -3.94 17.48
CA ALA A 33 17.76 -4.23 18.86
C ALA A 33 16.50 -4.33 19.76
N PRO A 34 16.39 -5.34 20.65
CA PRO A 34 15.27 -5.46 21.58
C PRO A 34 15.63 -4.96 22.99
N ARG A 35 14.71 -4.23 23.66
CA ARG A 35 14.06 -4.63 24.94
C ARG A 35 13.38 -3.47 25.72
N ARG A 36 12.09 -3.73 26.02
CA ARG A 36 11.34 -3.63 27.31
C ARG A 36 11.03 -2.28 28.01
N ASN A 37 9.74 -1.93 27.88
CA ASN A 37 8.70 -1.65 28.91
C ASN A 37 8.70 -0.32 29.73
N PRO A 38 7.51 0.16 30.18
CA PRO A 38 6.98 1.46 29.76
C PRO A 38 6.30 2.20 30.92
N TYR A 39 6.96 3.18 31.52
CA TYR A 39 6.26 4.15 32.36
C TYR A 39 6.85 5.51 32.06
N LEU A 40 5.99 6.41 31.59
CA LEU A 40 5.96 7.87 31.80
C LEU A 40 5.23 8.49 30.59
N VAL A 41 3.95 8.76 30.81
CA VAL A 41 3.15 9.68 30.00
C VAL A 41 3.61 11.09 30.38
N LEU A 42 4.07 11.87 29.41
CA LEU A 42 4.25 13.32 29.55
C LEU A 42 3.30 14.02 28.58
N PRO A 43 2.54 15.05 29.03
CA PRO A 43 1.61 15.75 28.18
C PRO A 43 2.35 16.73 27.26
N PHE A 44 2.02 16.71 25.97
CA PHE A 44 2.42 17.77 25.03
C PHE A 44 1.62 19.04 25.37
N SER A 45 2.31 20.09 25.82
CA SER A 45 1.75 21.44 25.93
C SER A 45 2.16 22.25 24.70
N SER A 46 1.19 22.59 23.86
CA SER A 46 1.38 23.49 22.71
C SER A 46 1.22 24.94 23.15
N THR A 47 2.34 25.61 23.40
CA THR A 47 2.35 27.06 23.62
C THR A 47 3.07 27.72 22.44
N PHE A 48 2.31 28.19 21.46
CA PHE A 48 2.82 29.05 20.39
C PHE A 48 3.10 30.46 20.96
N PRO A 49 4.30 31.04 20.77
CA PRO A 49 4.49 32.47 21.02
C PRO A 49 4.06 33.28 19.79
N ARG A 50 3.18 34.25 20.06
CA ARG A 50 2.69 35.28 19.14
C ARG A 50 3.82 36.31 18.93
N THR A 51 4.18 36.62 17.68
CA THR A 51 5.19 37.63 17.35
C THR A 51 4.58 39.04 17.34
N THR A 52 5.20 39.97 18.08
CA THR A 52 4.99 41.42 17.93
C THR A 52 6.35 42.10 17.71
N ARG A 53 6.42 42.92 16.65
CA ARG A 53 7.55 43.80 16.27
C ARG A 53 7.84 44.88 17.33
N ARG A 54 9.13 45.15 17.60
CA ARG A 54 9.81 46.47 17.45
C ARG A 54 11.29 46.44 17.93
N ASP A 55 12.17 46.83 17.01
CA ASP A 55 13.32 47.77 17.06
C ASP A 55 14.46 47.71 18.12
N PHE A 56 15.69 47.56 17.56
CA PHE A 56 17.01 48.18 17.86
C PHE A 56 17.62 48.22 19.28
N PHE A 57 18.77 47.53 19.48
CA PHE A 57 20.15 48.05 19.75
C PHE A 57 21.10 46.91 20.21
N SER A 58 22.41 47.18 20.22
CA SER A 58 23.54 46.28 19.91
C SER A 58 24.22 45.47 21.05
N SER A 59 24.73 44.29 20.68
CA SER A 59 25.96 43.57 21.13
C SER A 59 26.03 42.88 22.54
N PRO A 60 27.00 41.97 22.81
CA PRO A 60 27.06 40.59 22.32
C PRO A 60 27.34 39.54 23.43
N GLY A 61 26.85 38.31 23.31
CA GLY A 61 27.17 37.26 24.30
C GLY A 61 26.68 35.85 23.95
N LYS A 62 27.54 35.09 23.27
CA LYS A 62 27.68 33.62 23.29
C LYS A 62 26.39 32.78 23.34
N CYS A 63 25.88 32.40 22.17
CA CYS A 63 24.98 31.26 22.03
C CYS A 63 25.70 30.10 21.33
N LEU A 64 25.50 28.89 21.86
CA LEU A 64 26.23 27.67 21.52
C LEU A 64 25.92 27.21 20.09
N HIS A 65 27.01 26.98 19.35
CA HIS A 65 27.06 26.38 18.03
C HIS A 65 26.43 24.97 18.05
N PHE A 66 25.37 24.76 17.27
CA PHE A 66 25.07 23.43 16.74
C PHE A 66 25.78 23.30 15.39
N ASN A 67 26.66 22.31 15.31
CA ASN A 67 27.45 21.98 14.12
C ASN A 67 26.52 21.59 12.97
N HIS A 68 26.48 22.45 11.96
CA HIS A 68 25.97 22.17 10.64
C HIS A 68 26.97 21.22 9.95
N SER A 69 26.52 20.02 9.58
CA SER A 69 27.29 19.09 8.76
C SER A 69 27.41 19.68 7.35
N ILE A 70 28.58 20.22 7.06
CA ILE A 70 28.96 20.74 5.74
C ILE A 70 28.97 19.58 4.74
N ALA A 71 28.12 19.65 3.73
CA ALA A 71 28.29 18.93 2.47
C ALA A 71 28.52 19.97 1.36
N PHE A 72 29.79 20.15 1.03
CA PHE A 72 30.37 20.77 -0.17
C PHE A 72 29.48 21.71 -1.01
N CYS A 73 29.65 23.02 -0.81
CA CYS A 73 29.41 23.99 -1.87
C CYS A 73 30.63 24.02 -2.82
N SER A 74 30.43 23.57 -4.05
CA SER A 74 31.25 24.03 -5.17
C SER A 74 30.63 25.30 -5.72
N LEU A 75 31.33 26.42 -5.49
CA LEU A 75 31.03 27.70 -6.13
C LEU A 75 31.52 27.62 -7.58
N SER A 76 30.60 27.50 -8.53
CA SER A 76 30.88 27.80 -9.93
C SER A 76 29.78 28.71 -10.48
N SER A 77 30.17 29.95 -10.73
CA SER A 77 29.42 30.97 -11.44
C SER A 77 29.02 30.50 -12.84
N SER A 78 27.74 30.27 -13.04
CA SER A 78 27.07 30.27 -14.34
C SER A 78 25.58 30.38 -14.04
N GLU A 79 24.96 31.47 -14.48
CA GLU A 79 23.51 31.60 -14.51
C GLU A 79 22.94 30.49 -15.40
N ASN A 80 22.48 29.41 -14.77
CA ASN A 80 21.55 28.46 -15.38
C ASN A 80 20.18 28.74 -14.75
N PRO A 81 19.14 29.09 -15.52
CA PRO A 81 17.80 29.37 -14.97
C PRO A 81 17.04 28.09 -14.57
N ASN A 82 17.70 26.94 -14.51
CA ASN A 82 17.07 25.68 -14.13
C ASN A 82 17.46 25.34 -12.68
N PRO A 83 16.55 25.50 -11.70
CA PRO A 83 16.79 24.93 -10.38
C PRO A 83 17.00 23.43 -10.54
N SER A 84 18.04 22.93 -9.88
CA SER A 84 18.39 21.51 -9.78
C SER A 84 17.15 20.68 -9.45
N GLN A 85 16.60 19.99 -10.46
CA GLN A 85 15.59 18.94 -10.29
C GLN A 85 16.24 17.72 -9.64
N GLU A 86 16.56 17.77 -8.35
CA GLU A 86 17.11 16.62 -7.62
C GLU A 86 16.02 15.82 -6.88
N LEU A 87 14.84 16.41 -6.67
CA LEU A 87 13.81 15.85 -5.81
C LEU A 87 12.43 15.92 -6.48
N ALA A 88 11.67 14.84 -6.32
CA ALA A 88 10.25 14.76 -6.64
C ALA A 88 9.54 14.05 -5.48
N VAL A 89 8.28 14.41 -5.24
CA VAL A 89 7.50 13.84 -4.15
C VAL A 89 6.39 12.97 -4.72
N LEU A 90 6.36 11.70 -4.30
CA LEU A 90 5.30 10.77 -4.59
C LEU A 90 4.36 10.71 -3.40
N LEU A 91 3.10 11.07 -3.62
CA LEU A 91 2.04 11.06 -2.63
C LEU A 91 1.14 9.86 -2.86
N GLU A 92 1.03 9.01 -1.84
CA GLU A 92 -0.06 8.04 -1.75
C GLU A 92 -1.38 8.77 -1.47
N VAL A 93 -2.51 8.12 -1.75
CA VAL A 93 -3.83 8.71 -1.54
C VAL A 93 -4.36 8.37 -0.15
N GLU A 94 -4.52 7.09 0.14
CA GLU A 94 -4.99 6.61 1.45
C GLU A 94 -3.85 6.67 2.48
N GLY A 95 -4.11 7.23 3.67
CA GLY A 95 -3.11 7.40 4.73
C GLY A 95 -2.25 8.66 4.60
N VAL A 96 -2.14 9.25 3.40
CA VAL A 96 -1.39 10.50 3.16
C VAL A 96 -2.34 11.67 2.88
N LEU A 97 -3.09 11.65 1.77
CA LEU A 97 -4.06 12.72 1.46
C LEU A 97 -5.27 12.70 2.39
N MET A 98 -5.72 11.50 2.77
CA MET A 98 -6.82 11.29 3.70
C MET A 98 -6.47 10.21 4.72
N ASP A 99 -6.83 10.42 5.98
CA ASP A 99 -6.58 9.45 7.05
C ASP A 99 -7.67 8.34 7.10
N ALA A 100 -7.88 7.69 5.95
CA ALA A 100 -8.93 6.69 5.74
C ALA A 100 -8.81 5.51 6.72
N TYR A 101 -7.57 5.09 7.02
CA TYR A 101 -7.33 3.95 7.90
C TYR A 101 -7.53 4.26 9.38
N ARG A 102 -7.09 5.43 9.87
CA ARG A 102 -7.26 5.77 11.29
C ARG A 102 -8.71 6.08 11.63
N VAL A 103 -9.42 6.78 10.74
CA VAL A 103 -10.78 7.26 11.01
C VAL A 103 -11.83 6.24 10.55
N GLY A 104 -11.60 5.60 9.39
CA GLY A 104 -12.60 4.77 8.73
C GLY A 104 -12.59 3.31 9.15
N ASN A 105 -11.43 2.67 9.34
CA ASN A 105 -11.37 1.19 9.49
C ASN A 105 -12.25 0.65 10.63
N ARG A 106 -12.10 1.20 11.84
CA ARG A 106 -12.88 0.75 13.00
C ARG A 106 -14.38 0.96 12.79
N GLN A 107 -14.78 2.09 12.21
CA GLN A 107 -16.17 2.38 11.91
C GLN A 107 -16.70 1.42 10.84
N ALA A 108 -15.90 1.13 9.81
CA ALA A 108 -16.24 0.20 8.74
C ALA A 108 -16.47 -1.22 9.25
N PHE A 109 -15.67 -1.71 10.20
CA PHE A 109 -15.95 -2.98 10.90
C PHE A 109 -17.30 -2.96 11.62
N ASN A 110 -17.59 -1.90 12.37
CA ASN A 110 -18.84 -1.80 13.12
C ASN A 110 -20.07 -1.69 12.19
N VAL A 111 -19.94 -1.02 11.05
CA VAL A 111 -20.98 -0.98 10.00
C VAL A 111 -21.16 -2.37 9.38
N ALA A 112 -20.07 -3.09 9.09
CA ALA A 112 -20.12 -4.45 8.56
C ALA A 112 -20.80 -5.42 9.54
N PHE A 113 -20.47 -5.35 10.82
CA PHE A 113 -21.10 -6.14 11.87
C PHE A 113 -22.61 -5.92 11.90
N ARG A 114 -23.05 -4.64 11.89
CA ARG A 114 -24.47 -4.29 11.84
C ARG A 114 -25.16 -4.81 10.57
N LYS A 115 -24.54 -4.66 9.39
CA LYS A 115 -25.08 -5.16 8.12
C LYS A 115 -25.27 -6.69 8.13
N LEU A 116 -24.44 -7.42 8.86
CA LEU A 116 -24.50 -8.87 8.99
C LEU A 116 -25.34 -9.34 10.20
N GLY A 117 -26.05 -8.43 10.89
CA GLY A 117 -26.88 -8.77 12.05
C GLY A 117 -26.08 -9.18 13.30
N LEU A 118 -24.81 -8.77 13.38
CA LEU A 118 -23.94 -9.03 14.53
C LEU A 118 -24.08 -7.88 15.53
N ASP A 119 -25.28 -7.64 16.04
CA ASP A 119 -25.60 -6.47 16.87
C ASP A 119 -24.81 -6.42 18.18
N CYS A 120 -24.38 -7.58 18.69
CA CYS A 120 -23.51 -7.68 19.86
C CYS A 120 -22.04 -7.36 19.56
N ALA A 121 -21.64 -7.32 18.29
CA ALA A 121 -20.28 -7.01 17.87
C ALA A 121 -20.12 -5.52 17.58
N ASN A 122 -19.44 -4.82 18.47
CA ASN A 122 -19.09 -3.41 18.30
C ASN A 122 -17.70 -3.15 18.88
N TRP A 123 -16.73 -2.86 18.00
CA TRP A 123 -15.37 -2.54 18.41
C TRP A 123 -15.27 -1.07 18.84
N SER A 124 -15.20 -0.89 20.17
CA SER A 124 -14.73 0.35 20.76
C SER A 124 -13.26 0.61 20.38
N GLU A 125 -12.81 1.86 20.49
CA GLU A 125 -11.43 2.22 20.16
C GLU A 125 -10.38 1.40 20.94
N PRO A 126 -10.50 1.19 22.28
CA PRO A 126 -9.55 0.36 23.00
C PRO A 126 -9.50 -1.09 22.52
N VAL A 127 -10.66 -1.67 22.19
CA VAL A 127 -10.75 -3.06 21.67
C VAL A 127 -10.08 -3.16 20.31
N TYR A 128 -10.38 -2.24 19.40
CA TYR A 128 -9.78 -2.21 18.07
C TYR A 128 -8.26 -2.07 18.14
N LEU A 129 -7.75 -1.13 18.94
CA LEU A 129 -6.30 -0.91 19.09
C LEU A 129 -5.59 -2.12 19.71
N ASP A 130 -6.22 -2.82 20.66
CA ASP A 130 -5.68 -4.06 21.23
C ASP A 130 -5.63 -5.18 20.19
N LEU A 131 -6.68 -5.34 19.38
CA LEU A 131 -6.72 -6.30 18.28
C LEU A 131 -5.64 -6.01 17.23
N VAL A 132 -5.53 -4.75 16.78
CA VAL A 132 -4.49 -4.31 15.84
C VAL A 132 -3.10 -4.62 16.38
N ARG A 133 -2.85 -4.29 17.66
CA ARG A 133 -1.56 -4.55 18.31
C ARG A 133 -1.24 -6.05 18.39
N LYS A 134 -2.22 -6.89 18.75
CA LYS A 134 -2.01 -8.34 18.93
C LYS A 134 -1.86 -9.08 17.61
N CYS A 135 -2.51 -8.61 16.56
CA CYS A 135 -2.55 -9.25 15.26
C CYS A 135 -1.66 -8.56 14.22
N SER A 136 -0.90 -7.52 14.60
CA SER A 136 -0.08 -6.72 13.69
C SER A 136 -0.87 -6.15 12.50
N GLY A 137 -2.13 -5.78 12.73
CA GLY A 137 -3.03 -5.25 11.70
C GLY A 137 -3.60 -6.28 10.71
N ASP A 138 -3.32 -7.57 10.89
CA ASP A 138 -3.94 -8.64 10.08
C ASP A 138 -5.43 -8.78 10.42
N GLU A 139 -6.28 -8.31 9.51
CA GLU A 139 -7.73 -8.20 9.72
C GLU A 139 -8.42 -9.57 9.91
N GLU A 140 -7.97 -10.60 9.20
CA GLU A 140 -8.48 -11.96 9.37
C GLU A 140 -8.13 -12.49 10.77
N ARG A 141 -6.89 -12.32 11.21
CA ARG A 141 -6.44 -12.70 12.56
C ARG A 141 -7.16 -11.91 13.63
N MET A 142 -7.44 -10.62 13.41
CA MET A 142 -8.21 -9.80 14.36
C MET A 142 -9.61 -10.35 14.56
N LEU A 143 -10.34 -10.67 13.47
CA LEU A 143 -11.67 -11.24 13.54
C LEU A 143 -11.66 -12.63 14.20
N ASN A 144 -10.72 -13.50 13.82
CA ASN A 144 -10.57 -14.81 14.45
C ASN A 144 -10.26 -14.69 15.95
N LEU A 145 -9.34 -13.81 16.35
CA LEU A 145 -8.99 -13.59 17.75
C LEU A 145 -10.19 -13.06 18.55
N TYR A 146 -10.97 -12.16 17.96
CA TYR A 146 -12.17 -11.59 18.58
C TYR A 146 -13.23 -12.67 18.81
N PHE A 147 -13.67 -13.38 17.75
CA PHE A 147 -14.70 -14.41 17.86
C PHE A 147 -14.27 -15.64 18.67
N ASN A 148 -12.98 -16.00 18.67
CA ASN A 148 -12.48 -17.06 19.56
C ASN A 148 -12.54 -16.69 21.04
N ARG A 149 -12.47 -15.40 21.39
CA ARG A 149 -12.53 -14.94 22.79
C ARG A 149 -13.95 -14.71 23.29
N ILE A 150 -14.81 -14.12 22.47
CA ILE A 150 -16.17 -13.73 22.88
C ILE A 150 -17.22 -14.77 22.50
N GLY A 151 -16.89 -15.68 21.58
CA GLY A 151 -17.83 -16.63 20.97
C GLY A 151 -18.12 -16.32 19.51
N TRP A 152 -18.22 -17.38 18.71
CA TRP A 152 -18.73 -17.31 17.33
C TRP A 152 -20.27 -17.24 17.34
N PRO A 153 -20.90 -16.68 16.30
CA PRO A 153 -22.36 -16.71 16.17
C PRO A 153 -22.89 -18.14 16.27
N THR A 154 -23.91 -18.38 17.09
CA THR A 154 -24.41 -19.74 17.40
C THR A 154 -24.93 -20.49 16.17
N SER A 155 -25.46 -19.76 15.19
CA SER A 155 -25.95 -20.30 13.92
C SER A 155 -24.85 -20.60 12.91
N LEU A 156 -23.57 -20.35 13.22
CA LEU A 156 -22.46 -20.50 12.28
C LEU A 156 -21.70 -21.83 12.52
N PRO A 157 -21.79 -22.80 11.60
CA PRO A 157 -21.01 -24.03 11.64
C PRO A 157 -19.50 -23.78 11.59
N THR A 158 -18.70 -24.67 12.19
CA THR A 158 -17.23 -24.52 12.24
C THR A 158 -16.57 -24.51 10.86
N ASN A 159 -17.09 -25.28 9.90
CA ASN A 159 -16.63 -25.31 8.51
C ASN A 159 -16.96 -24.03 7.73
N GLU A 160 -17.90 -23.22 8.20
CA GLU A 160 -18.32 -21.97 7.55
C GLU A 160 -17.63 -20.72 8.10
N ARG A 161 -16.76 -20.87 9.10
CA ARG A 161 -16.01 -19.75 9.70
C ARG A 161 -15.17 -18.99 8.68
N GLY A 162 -14.48 -19.70 7.79
CA GLY A 162 -13.67 -19.06 6.73
C GLY A 162 -14.50 -18.18 5.79
N PRO A 163 -15.55 -18.73 5.13
CA PRO A 163 -16.49 -17.94 4.32
C PRO A 163 -17.12 -16.76 5.06
N PHE A 164 -17.48 -16.93 6.34
CA PHE A 164 -18.01 -15.86 7.17
C PHE A 164 -17.01 -14.73 7.42
N ILE A 165 -15.74 -15.04 7.73
CA ILE A 165 -14.71 -14.01 7.87
C ILE A 165 -14.55 -13.21 6.56
N LYS A 166 -14.57 -13.89 5.42
CA LYS A 166 -14.53 -13.24 4.10
C LYS A 166 -15.75 -12.35 3.85
N SER A 167 -16.95 -12.74 4.30
CA SER A 167 -18.15 -11.89 4.16
C SER A 167 -18.04 -10.64 5.02
N VAL A 168 -17.56 -10.74 6.27
CA VAL A 168 -17.30 -9.59 7.14
C VAL A 168 -16.30 -8.63 6.50
N LEU A 169 -15.17 -9.14 5.99
CA LEU A 169 -14.17 -8.30 5.34
C LEU A 169 -14.67 -7.62 4.07
N ARG A 170 -15.51 -8.32 3.28
CA ARG A 170 -16.17 -7.73 2.12
C ARG A 170 -17.10 -6.58 2.53
N GLU A 171 -17.98 -6.80 3.51
CA GLU A 171 -18.87 -5.74 3.98
C GLU A 171 -18.11 -4.59 4.64
N LYS A 172 -17.00 -4.88 5.33
CA LYS A 172 -16.09 -3.86 5.89
C LYS A 172 -15.44 -3.04 4.78
N LYS A 173 -14.99 -3.68 3.70
CA LYS A 173 -14.45 -2.96 2.54
C LYS A 173 -15.52 -2.05 1.94
N ASN A 174 -16.72 -2.56 1.68
CA ASN A 174 -17.82 -1.76 1.14
C ASN A 174 -18.14 -0.54 2.03
N ALA A 175 -18.17 -0.72 3.35
CA ALA A 175 -18.40 0.36 4.31
C ALA A 175 -17.26 1.38 4.35
N LEU A 176 -16.01 0.94 4.20
CA LEU A 176 -14.86 1.84 4.11
C LEU A 176 -14.89 2.65 2.81
N ASP A 177 -15.15 2.00 1.68
CA ASP A 177 -15.26 2.64 0.38
C ASP A 177 -16.39 3.71 0.43
N GLU A 178 -17.55 3.41 1.00
CA GLU A 178 -18.66 4.35 1.22
C GLU A 178 -18.26 5.54 2.11
N PHE A 179 -17.54 5.27 3.21
CA PHE A 179 -17.04 6.32 4.11
C PHE A 179 -16.07 7.28 3.40
N VAL A 180 -15.16 6.74 2.58
CA VAL A 180 -14.19 7.54 1.83
C VAL A 180 -14.89 8.35 0.73
N MET A 181 -15.91 7.77 0.08
CA MET A 181 -16.69 8.46 -0.96
C MET A 181 -17.59 9.56 -0.39
N SER A 182 -17.83 9.56 0.92
CA SER A 182 -18.64 10.59 1.55
C SER A 182 -17.99 11.97 1.41
N LYS A 183 -18.82 12.98 1.11
CA LYS A 183 -18.36 14.37 1.00
C LYS A 183 -17.86 14.93 2.33
N SER A 184 -18.32 14.38 3.46
CA SER A 184 -17.97 14.80 4.81
C SER A 184 -16.56 14.46 5.26
N SER A 185 -15.89 13.48 4.64
CA SER A 185 -14.53 13.09 5.04
C SER A 185 -13.51 14.15 4.61
N PRO A 186 -12.80 14.80 5.54
CA PRO A 186 -11.84 15.86 5.21
C PRO A 186 -10.52 15.29 4.72
N LEU A 187 -9.78 16.10 3.96
CA LEU A 187 -8.36 15.85 3.70
C LEU A 187 -7.56 15.94 5.01
N ARG A 188 -6.39 15.32 5.04
CA ARG A 188 -5.49 15.40 6.19
C ARG A 188 -5.01 16.85 6.35
N PRO A 189 -5.06 17.41 7.58
CA PRO A 189 -4.58 18.77 7.82
C PRO A 189 -3.14 18.96 7.34
N GLY A 190 -2.90 20.05 6.60
CA GLY A 190 -1.59 20.40 6.05
C GLY A 190 -1.30 19.86 4.64
N VAL A 191 -2.10 18.94 4.10
CA VAL A 191 -1.91 18.41 2.73
C VAL A 191 -2.01 19.52 1.68
N GLU A 192 -3.01 20.38 1.80
CA GLU A 192 -3.21 21.49 0.87
C GLU A 192 -2.04 22.47 0.89
N SER A 193 -1.63 22.90 2.09
CA SER A 193 -0.46 23.77 2.28
C SER A 193 0.81 23.13 1.74
N PHE A 194 1.03 21.83 2.02
CA PHE A 194 2.19 21.10 1.51
C PHE A 194 2.24 21.08 -0.02
N ILE A 195 1.10 20.88 -0.69
CA ILE A 195 1.02 20.91 -2.16
C ILE A 195 1.32 22.32 -2.69
N ASP A 196 0.77 23.34 -2.05
CA ASP A 196 0.99 24.73 -2.45
C ASP A 196 2.46 25.15 -2.26
N ASP A 197 3.08 24.77 -1.15
CA ASP A 197 4.49 25.04 -0.84
C ASP A 197 5.43 24.32 -1.82
N ALA A 198 5.22 23.02 -2.04
CA ALA A 198 6.04 22.25 -2.97
C ALA A 198 5.94 22.78 -4.41
N TYR A 199 4.75 23.24 -4.82
CA TYR A 199 4.58 23.89 -6.12
C TYR A 199 5.32 25.23 -6.21
N GLN A 200 5.28 26.06 -5.15
CA GLN A 200 6.02 27.33 -5.09
C GLN A 200 7.54 27.14 -5.17
N GLU A 201 8.06 26.07 -4.57
CA GLU A 201 9.48 25.68 -4.63
C GLU A 201 9.87 24.96 -5.94
N GLY A 202 8.92 24.78 -6.88
CA GLY A 202 9.19 24.12 -8.16
C GLY A 202 9.43 22.61 -8.06
N ILE A 203 9.01 21.97 -6.95
CA ILE A 203 9.19 20.53 -6.71
C ILE A 203 8.06 19.75 -7.40
N PRO A 204 8.36 18.81 -8.32
CA PRO A 204 7.35 17.98 -8.95
C PRO A 204 6.61 17.10 -7.94
N LEU A 205 5.27 17.15 -8.00
CA LEU A 205 4.38 16.32 -7.19
C LEU A 205 3.68 15.28 -8.08
N VAL A 206 3.73 14.03 -7.64
CA VAL A 206 3.05 12.91 -8.29
C VAL A 206 2.14 12.22 -7.29
N ILE A 207 0.84 12.21 -7.54
CA ILE A 207 -0.12 11.40 -6.78
C ILE A 207 -0.21 10.02 -7.43
N VAL A 208 0.08 8.98 -6.67
CA VAL A 208 0.00 7.59 -7.14
C VAL A 208 -1.30 6.98 -6.63
N THR A 209 -2.20 6.63 -7.55
CA THR A 209 -3.50 6.04 -7.24
C THR A 209 -3.42 4.53 -7.47
N ALA A 210 -3.32 3.73 -6.40
CA ALA A 210 -3.52 2.28 -6.50
C ALA A 210 -3.59 1.57 -5.14
N TYR A 211 -4.71 0.88 -4.89
CA TYR A 211 -4.68 -0.54 -4.52
C TYR A 211 -6.04 -1.20 -4.88
N GLY A 212 -6.05 -2.13 -5.85
CA GLY A 212 -7.23 -2.98 -6.15
C GLY A 212 -8.23 -2.45 -7.20
N LYS A 213 -9.30 -3.23 -7.42
CA LYS A 213 -10.26 -3.07 -8.54
C LYS A 213 -11.03 -1.73 -8.55
N SER A 214 -11.33 -1.16 -7.38
CA SER A 214 -12.07 0.11 -7.22
C SER A 214 -11.18 1.28 -6.78
N GLY A 215 -9.86 1.08 -6.69
CA GLY A 215 -8.94 2.04 -6.09
C GLY A 215 -8.88 3.40 -6.80
N ASP A 216 -9.01 3.43 -8.12
CA ASP A 216 -8.95 4.69 -8.89
C ASP A 216 -10.21 5.54 -8.73
N GLU A 217 -11.38 4.92 -8.64
CA GLU A 217 -12.62 5.64 -8.34
C GLU A 217 -12.56 6.27 -6.96
N ILE A 218 -12.03 5.50 -6.01
CA ILE A 218 -11.87 5.96 -4.64
C ILE A 218 -10.89 7.11 -4.57
N ALA A 219 -9.73 6.94 -5.19
CA ALA A 219 -8.69 7.95 -5.22
C ALA A 219 -9.15 9.24 -5.89
N ARG A 220 -9.90 9.14 -7.00
CA ARG A 220 -10.44 10.30 -7.71
C ARG A 220 -11.35 11.14 -6.81
N SER A 221 -12.25 10.52 -6.06
CA SER A 221 -13.13 11.22 -5.12
C SER A 221 -12.36 11.95 -4.02
N ILE A 222 -11.25 11.38 -3.53
CA ILE A 222 -10.36 12.06 -2.57
C ILE A 222 -9.64 13.24 -3.25
N ILE A 223 -9.07 13.02 -4.43
CA ILE A 223 -8.30 14.02 -5.17
C ILE A 223 -9.18 15.21 -5.55
N GLU A 224 -10.44 14.98 -5.93
CA GLU A 224 -11.41 16.04 -6.25
C GLU A 224 -11.60 17.04 -5.09
N LYS A 225 -11.40 16.60 -3.84
CA LYS A 225 -11.47 17.49 -2.66
C LYS A 225 -10.34 18.52 -2.60
N LEU A 226 -9.24 18.34 -3.33
CA LEU A 226 -8.14 19.32 -3.42
C LEU A 226 -8.53 20.58 -4.21
N GLY A 227 -9.60 20.49 -5.01
CA GLY A 227 -10.03 21.54 -5.92
C GLY A 227 -9.22 21.59 -7.22
N HIS A 228 -9.84 22.12 -8.27
CA HIS A 228 -9.26 22.14 -9.62
C HIS A 228 -7.91 22.86 -9.68
N GLU A 229 -7.73 23.92 -8.90
CA GLU A 229 -6.49 24.70 -8.87
C GLU A 229 -5.28 23.83 -8.51
N ARG A 230 -5.38 23.01 -7.46
CA ARG A 230 -4.29 22.14 -7.00
C ARG A 230 -4.16 20.89 -7.85
N ILE A 231 -5.26 20.36 -8.35
CA ILE A 231 -5.23 19.22 -9.29
C ILE A 231 -4.40 19.55 -10.53
N SER A 232 -4.48 20.79 -11.04
CA SER A 232 -3.64 21.23 -12.16
C SER A 232 -2.15 21.34 -11.83
N LYS A 233 -1.77 21.39 -10.54
CA LYS A 233 -0.37 21.50 -10.07
C LYS A 233 0.31 20.13 -9.86
N VAL A 234 -0.45 19.03 -9.89
CA VAL A 234 0.06 17.68 -9.56
C VAL A 234 -0.14 16.72 -10.74
N LYS A 235 0.79 15.77 -10.92
CA LYS A 235 0.61 14.66 -11.86
C LYS A 235 -0.10 13.49 -11.17
N ILE A 236 -1.19 13.00 -11.74
CA ILE A 236 -1.92 11.85 -11.18
C ILE A 236 -1.57 10.61 -12.01
N VAL A 237 -1.09 9.55 -11.36
CA VAL A 237 -0.73 8.27 -11.98
C VAL A 237 -1.61 7.18 -11.39
N GLY A 238 -2.57 6.70 -12.18
CA GLY A 238 -3.47 5.59 -11.85
C GLY A 238 -3.44 4.45 -12.87
N ASN A 239 -4.39 3.53 -12.80
CA ASN A 239 -4.38 2.36 -13.70
C ASN A 239 -4.45 2.76 -15.17
N GLU A 240 -5.22 3.78 -15.52
CA GLU A 240 -5.32 4.24 -16.92
C GLU A 240 -4.01 4.85 -17.43
N GLU A 241 -3.31 5.63 -16.59
CA GLU A 241 -2.00 6.18 -16.93
C GLU A 241 -0.95 5.06 -17.07
N VAL A 242 -0.98 4.07 -16.16
CA VAL A 242 -0.12 2.89 -16.22
C VAL A 242 -0.40 2.06 -17.48
N LYS A 243 -1.67 1.81 -17.83
CA LYS A 243 -2.04 1.09 -19.06
C LYS A 243 -1.55 1.78 -20.32
N ARG A 244 -1.57 3.12 -20.35
CA ARG A 244 -1.09 3.93 -21.49
C ARG A 244 0.42 4.05 -21.54
N SER A 245 1.11 3.85 -20.42
CA SER A 245 2.58 3.85 -20.38
C SER A 245 3.17 2.76 -21.29
N PHE A 246 4.43 2.94 -21.71
CA PHE A 246 5.15 1.93 -22.48
C PHE A 246 5.14 0.57 -21.78
N TYR A 247 5.32 0.54 -20.46
CA TYR A 247 5.26 -0.67 -19.66
C TYR A 247 3.87 -1.33 -19.71
N GLY A 248 2.80 -0.56 -19.50
CA GLY A 248 1.43 -1.09 -19.57
C GLY A 248 1.07 -1.63 -20.93
N GLN A 249 1.49 -0.95 -22.01
CA GLN A 249 1.30 -1.41 -23.38
C GLN A 249 2.05 -2.71 -23.68
N LEU A 250 3.27 -2.84 -23.16
CA LEU A 250 4.11 -4.03 -23.30
C LEU A 250 3.54 -5.22 -22.53
N VAL A 251 3.09 -5.02 -21.28
CA VAL A 251 2.49 -6.09 -20.46
C VAL A 251 1.12 -6.52 -21.01
N THR A 252 0.33 -5.59 -21.53
CA THR A 252 -1.03 -5.89 -22.04
C THR A 252 -0.99 -6.46 -23.47
N ASN A 253 0.20 -6.58 -24.11
CA ASN A 253 0.38 -6.93 -25.52
C ASN A 253 -0.45 -6.08 -26.51
N LYS A 254 -1.03 -4.97 -26.03
CA LYS A 254 -1.96 -4.12 -26.80
C LYS A 254 -1.21 -3.04 -27.58
N GLY A 255 0.08 -2.85 -27.28
CA GLY A 255 0.97 -1.91 -27.97
C GLY A 255 2.04 -2.57 -28.85
N LEU A 256 2.09 -3.90 -28.96
CA LEU A 256 2.66 -4.49 -30.17
C LEU A 256 1.63 -4.27 -31.28
N SER A 257 1.79 -3.10 -31.90
CA SER A 257 1.40 -2.78 -33.26
C SER A 257 0.96 -4.02 -34.04
N SER A 258 -0.22 -3.91 -34.65
CA SER A 258 -0.76 -4.64 -35.79
C SER A 258 0.23 -4.80 -36.96
N GLY A 259 1.37 -5.41 -36.69
CA GLY A 259 2.44 -5.73 -37.62
C GLY A 259 2.27 -7.14 -38.14
N SER A 260 3.10 -7.47 -39.14
CA SER A 260 3.24 -8.82 -39.70
C SER A 260 3.22 -9.92 -38.65
N ASP A 261 3.78 -9.68 -37.46
CA ASP A 261 3.91 -10.67 -36.40
C ASP A 261 2.58 -11.06 -35.75
N GLU A 262 1.61 -10.15 -35.61
CA GLU A 262 0.25 -10.50 -35.13
C GLU A 262 -0.51 -11.30 -36.19
N GLN A 263 -0.29 -10.99 -37.46
CA GLN A 263 -0.92 -11.68 -38.59
C GLN A 263 -0.32 -13.09 -38.77
N ILE A 264 1.00 -13.23 -38.58
CA ILE A 264 1.70 -14.51 -38.53
C ILE A 264 1.23 -15.33 -37.33
N ALA A 265 1.08 -14.73 -36.14
CA ALA A 265 0.58 -15.43 -34.96
C ALA A 265 -0.85 -15.93 -35.17
N LYS A 266 -1.74 -15.12 -35.77
CA LYS A 266 -3.13 -15.52 -36.09
C LYS A 266 -3.17 -16.66 -37.11
N GLU A 267 -2.40 -16.57 -38.21
CA GLU A 267 -2.35 -17.63 -39.21
C GLU A 267 -1.67 -18.90 -38.67
N ALA A 268 -0.66 -18.79 -37.80
CA ALA A 268 -0.04 -19.93 -37.13
C ALA A 268 -1.04 -20.65 -36.21
N ILE A 269 -1.81 -19.91 -35.40
CA ILE A 269 -2.85 -20.49 -34.54
C ILE A 269 -3.93 -21.19 -35.40
N LYS A 270 -4.35 -20.57 -36.50
CA LYS A 270 -5.33 -21.14 -37.43
C LYS A 270 -4.82 -22.42 -38.10
N ALA A 271 -3.57 -22.43 -38.54
CA ALA A 271 -2.93 -23.61 -39.14
C ALA A 271 -2.82 -24.76 -38.13
N VAL A 272 -2.40 -24.47 -36.89
CA VAL A 272 -2.33 -25.47 -35.81
C VAL A 272 -3.72 -26.02 -35.47
N SER A 273 -4.75 -25.18 -35.45
CA SER A 273 -6.13 -25.63 -35.20
C SER A 273 -6.63 -26.55 -36.31
N ALA A 274 -6.38 -26.21 -37.57
CA ALA A 274 -6.77 -27.03 -38.72
C ALA A 274 -6.04 -28.38 -38.74
N GLU A 275 -4.76 -28.41 -38.40
CA GLU A 275 -3.99 -29.65 -38.30
C GLU A 275 -4.46 -30.53 -37.14
N LYS A 276 -4.72 -29.94 -35.96
CA LYS A 276 -5.34 -30.65 -34.84
C LYS A 276 -6.69 -31.27 -35.21
N GLN A 277 -7.52 -30.53 -35.95
CA GLN A 277 -8.81 -31.02 -36.40
C GLN A 277 -8.66 -32.17 -37.40
N LYS A 278 -7.75 -32.03 -38.37
CA LYS A 278 -7.45 -33.10 -39.33
C LYS A 278 -6.97 -34.38 -38.63
N ILE A 279 -6.03 -34.26 -37.68
CA ILE A 279 -5.54 -35.40 -36.90
C ILE A 279 -6.68 -36.03 -36.08
N ALA A 280 -7.54 -35.20 -35.48
CA ALA A 280 -8.68 -35.70 -34.72
C ALA A 280 -9.67 -36.46 -35.61
N GLU A 281 -9.95 -35.97 -36.83
CA GLU A 281 -10.79 -36.64 -37.83
C GLU A 281 -10.16 -37.96 -38.32
N ASP A 282 -8.85 -37.98 -38.59
CA ASP A 282 -8.11 -39.19 -38.98
C ASP A 282 -8.16 -40.25 -37.87
N VAL A 283 -7.91 -39.86 -36.62
CA VAL A 283 -8.01 -40.75 -35.45
C VAL A 283 -9.44 -41.24 -35.26
N ALA A 284 -10.43 -40.37 -35.42
CA ALA A 284 -11.85 -40.74 -35.32
C ALA A 284 -12.26 -41.76 -36.39
N SER A 285 -11.78 -41.58 -37.63
CA SER A 285 -12.00 -42.51 -38.74
C SER A 285 -11.41 -43.89 -38.45
N VAL A 286 -10.17 -43.95 -37.95
CA VAL A 286 -9.52 -45.20 -37.51
C VAL A 286 -10.33 -45.89 -36.41
N LEU A 287 -10.89 -45.12 -35.48
CA LEU A 287 -11.67 -45.61 -34.36
C LEU A 287 -13.16 -45.82 -34.68
N LYS A 288 -13.63 -45.49 -35.89
CA LYS A 288 -15.05 -45.51 -36.33
C LYS A 288 -15.98 -44.68 -35.44
N LEU A 289 -15.50 -43.55 -34.95
CA LEU A 289 -16.26 -42.60 -34.12
C LEU A 289 -16.60 -41.35 -34.92
N SER A 290 -17.76 -40.74 -34.68
CA SER A 290 -18.11 -39.42 -35.19
C SER A 290 -17.63 -38.35 -34.22
N VAL A 291 -16.91 -37.33 -34.69
CA VAL A 291 -16.42 -36.23 -33.85
C VAL A 291 -17.06 -34.92 -34.30
N GLU A 292 -17.73 -34.24 -33.37
CA GLU A 292 -18.04 -32.81 -33.45
C GLU A 292 -17.09 -32.08 -32.51
N ILE A 293 -16.13 -31.31 -33.06
CA ILE A 293 -15.25 -30.46 -32.25
C ILE A 293 -15.84 -29.05 -32.26
N ASP A 294 -16.39 -28.65 -31.12
CA ASP A 294 -16.88 -27.28 -30.93
C ASP A 294 -15.69 -26.34 -30.77
N THR A 295 -15.31 -25.65 -31.84
CA THR A 295 -14.11 -24.78 -31.92
C THR A 295 -14.33 -23.38 -31.30
N GLY A 296 -15.44 -23.18 -30.60
CA GLY A 296 -15.81 -21.88 -30.01
C GLY A 296 -15.15 -21.53 -28.67
N SER A 297 -14.28 -22.38 -28.10
CA SER A 297 -13.67 -22.09 -26.80
C SER A 297 -12.58 -21.01 -26.92
N SER A 298 -12.98 -19.75 -26.73
CA SER A 298 -12.08 -18.67 -26.35
C SER A 298 -11.39 -19.06 -25.03
N GLU A 299 -10.13 -19.48 -25.11
CA GLU A 299 -9.24 -19.55 -23.96
C GLU A 299 -9.01 -18.11 -23.46
N SER A 300 -9.86 -17.69 -22.52
CA SER A 300 -9.59 -16.52 -21.70
C SER A 300 -8.41 -16.86 -20.79
N PHE A 301 -7.25 -16.31 -21.10
CA PHE A 301 -6.09 -16.33 -20.20
C PHE A 301 -6.50 -15.68 -18.86
N ILE A 302 -6.46 -16.48 -17.79
CA ILE A 302 -6.57 -16.06 -16.39
C ILE A 302 -5.25 -15.43 -15.94
#